data_AF-A0ABD4ZHC7-F1
#
_entry.id   AF-A0ABD4ZHC7-F1
#
_cell.length_a   1.000
_cell.length_b   1.000
_cell.length_c   1.000
_cell.angle_alpha   90.00
_cell.angle_beta   90.00
_cell.angle_gamma   90.00
#
_symmetry.space_group_name_H-M   'P 1'
#
loop_
_entity.id
_entity.type
_entity.pdbx_description
1 polymer ?
#
loop_
_entity_poly.entity_id
_entity_poly.type
_entity_poly.pdbx_seq_one_letter_code
_entity_poly.pdbx_strand_id
1 'polypeptide(L)'
;MNKKAIAAFAAGATLLAGFAMATPAFAADGGANTQSQEVKKSKADLKKELDTARTAYEAAVAAEKAADEAATKTAEALKAVGAQPADTDKVKIKDDTKVQGHKVVDAAADAPKDANDKAEKYVNAFNANADAQAAKTAAEQDKNVKATAYLAAEQAHAKAPEPKAAPSDDQKKAEAVEAVKTAKLHLDDAFAAYTKDYAEYEKAKATLAGKVAAQEAAQKALKAAQDALEAYKVSAKNDSALAQRLTDAVARAQAKVDFAVAETAKATKDYDEAKAKAVASTAKYNAALTKYKAAYNDAVRLGVNPAVLPAVVTSDPLAPNFEDVPGATKAMNDAASGKLGKAAQQEAGKAAAGKAAAKGELAAKGGHGKSGEKLGNAGVGVALTALAASMLAGMGAAVRKMRH
;
A
#
# COMPACT_ATOMS: atom_id res chain seq x y z
N MET A 1 12.18 56.20 -5.84
CA MET A 1 12.69 54.94 -6.41
C MET A 1 11.55 54.24 -7.14
N ASN A 2 11.47 54.31 -8.47
CA ASN A 2 10.39 53.70 -9.24
C ASN A 2 10.94 52.52 -10.07
N LYS A 3 10.39 51.33 -9.83
CA LYS A 3 10.94 49.99 -10.18
C LYS A 3 10.88 49.60 -11.66
N LYS A 4 10.62 50.54 -12.59
CA LYS A 4 10.24 50.20 -13.98
C LYS A 4 11.35 50.37 -15.03
N ALA A 5 12.45 51.07 -14.74
CA ALA A 5 13.52 51.31 -15.74
C ALA A 5 14.64 50.24 -15.74
N ILE A 6 14.80 49.49 -14.65
CA ILE A 6 15.72 48.32 -14.60
C ILE A 6 15.28 47.23 -15.61
N ALA A 7 14.02 47.25 -16.05
CA ALA A 7 13.47 46.26 -16.98
C ALA A 7 13.94 46.40 -18.44
N ALA A 8 14.36 47.57 -18.90
CA ALA A 8 14.67 47.78 -20.33
C ALA A 8 16.11 47.42 -20.71
N PHE A 9 17.09 47.63 -19.82
CA PHE A 9 18.47 47.21 -20.05
C PHE A 9 18.70 45.73 -19.66
N ALA A 10 17.85 45.19 -18.76
CA ALA A 10 17.79 43.76 -18.49
C ALA A 10 17.28 42.92 -19.69
N ALA A 11 16.57 43.52 -20.66
CA ALA A 11 15.99 42.79 -21.80
C ALA A 11 17.04 42.26 -22.81
N GLY A 12 18.25 42.85 -22.87
CA GLY A 12 19.33 42.40 -23.75
C GLY A 12 20.13 41.21 -23.21
N ALA A 13 20.30 41.12 -21.89
CA ALA A 13 21.03 40.02 -21.23
C ALA A 13 20.11 38.86 -20.80
N THR A 14 18.80 39.09 -20.67
CA THR A 14 17.81 38.03 -20.34
C THR A 14 17.44 37.13 -21.52
N LEU A 15 17.74 37.50 -22.77
CA LEU A 15 17.43 36.66 -23.93
C LEU A 15 18.32 35.40 -24.00
N LEU A 16 19.53 35.44 -23.43
CA LEU A 16 20.42 34.26 -23.37
C LEU A 16 20.26 33.43 -22.10
N ALA A 17 19.70 34.01 -21.02
CA ALA A 17 19.34 33.29 -19.79
C ALA A 17 17.96 32.60 -19.86
N GLY A 18 17.14 32.93 -20.87
CA GLY A 18 15.78 32.43 -21.05
C GLY A 18 15.64 30.99 -21.59
N PHE A 19 16.73 30.28 -21.88
CA PHE A 19 16.69 28.93 -22.47
C PHE A 19 16.96 27.75 -21.52
N ALA A 20 17.17 27.98 -20.22
CA ALA A 20 17.58 26.91 -19.29
C ALA A 20 16.64 26.64 -18.09
N MET A 21 15.38 27.06 -18.15
CA MET A 21 14.36 26.74 -17.12
C MET A 21 13.06 26.21 -17.75
N ALA A 22 13.18 25.26 -18.68
CA ALA A 22 12.08 24.38 -19.07
C ALA A 22 12.26 23.02 -18.39
N THR A 23 11.92 22.94 -17.10
CA THR A 23 11.69 21.66 -16.40
C THR A 23 10.46 20.99 -17.01
N PRO A 24 10.55 19.74 -17.51
CA PRO A 24 9.36 19.03 -17.99
C PRO A 24 8.46 18.68 -16.80
N ALA A 25 7.25 19.23 -16.81
CA ALA A 25 6.16 18.75 -15.98
C ALA A 25 5.70 17.38 -16.51
N PHE A 26 5.91 16.32 -15.72
CA PHE A 26 5.23 15.04 -15.91
C PHE A 26 4.26 14.84 -14.75
N ALA A 27 2.97 14.95 -15.07
CA ALA A 27 1.86 14.59 -14.20
C ALA A 27 1.31 13.24 -14.67
N ALA A 28 1.18 12.27 -13.75
CA ALA A 28 0.23 11.16 -13.85
C ALA A 28 0.02 10.50 -12.47
N ASP A 29 -1.02 10.99 -11.80
CA ASP A 29 -2.13 10.27 -11.15
C ASP A 29 -1.95 9.29 -9.98
N GLY A 30 -2.73 9.55 -8.91
CA GLY A 30 -3.42 8.52 -8.14
C GLY A 30 -2.88 8.07 -6.77
N GLY A 31 -3.28 8.75 -5.69
CA GLY A 31 -3.55 8.09 -4.39
C GLY A 31 -2.61 8.41 -3.22
N ALA A 32 -3.04 9.33 -2.36
CA ALA A 32 -2.35 9.72 -1.14
C ALA A 32 -2.28 8.60 -0.09
N ASN A 33 -1.09 8.36 0.46
CA ASN A 33 -0.92 8.40 1.91
C ASN A 33 0.51 8.86 2.30
N THR A 34 0.52 9.80 3.22
CA THR A 34 1.60 10.71 3.63
C THR A 34 2.64 10.05 4.55
N GLN A 35 3.86 9.94 4.05
CA GLN A 35 5.09 10.24 4.81
C GLN A 35 6.01 10.98 3.84
N SER A 36 6.59 12.10 4.28
CA SER A 36 7.43 13.02 3.51
C SER A 36 8.40 12.32 2.55
N GLN A 37 7.98 12.12 1.31
CA GLN A 37 8.90 11.87 0.20
C GLN A 37 9.32 13.24 -0.32
N GLU A 38 10.30 13.85 0.33
CA GLU A 38 11.29 14.57 -0.46
C GLU A 38 11.85 13.53 -1.42
N VAL A 39 11.52 13.63 -2.71
CA VAL A 39 12.13 12.82 -3.75
C VAL A 39 13.62 13.09 -3.67
N LYS A 40 14.37 12.21 -2.98
CA LYS A 40 15.83 12.30 -2.90
C LYS A 40 16.35 12.16 -4.32
N LYS A 41 16.76 13.29 -4.92
CA LYS A 41 17.39 13.32 -6.24
C LYS A 41 18.55 12.33 -6.27
N SER A 42 18.68 11.57 -7.35
CA SER A 42 19.80 10.63 -7.49
C SER A 42 21.13 11.40 -7.59
N LYS A 43 22.25 10.77 -7.22
CA LYS A 43 23.59 11.38 -7.38
C LYS A 43 23.87 11.76 -8.85
N ALA A 44 23.29 11.04 -9.81
CA ALA A 44 23.38 11.36 -11.24
C ALA A 44 22.59 12.63 -11.61
N ASP A 45 21.40 12.83 -11.04
CA ASP A 45 20.63 14.06 -11.26
C ASP A 45 21.29 15.27 -10.60
N LEU A 46 21.81 15.09 -9.37
CA LEU A 46 22.61 16.10 -8.69
C LEU A 46 23.88 16.47 -9.46
N LYS A 47 24.51 15.51 -10.17
CA LYS A 47 25.65 15.78 -11.03
C LYS A 47 25.29 16.65 -12.24
N LYS A 48 24.14 16.40 -12.88
CA LYS A 48 23.63 17.24 -13.98
C LYS A 48 23.33 18.67 -13.51
N GLU A 49 22.75 18.80 -12.32
CA GLU A 49 22.50 20.12 -11.70
C GLU A 49 23.80 20.85 -11.37
N LEU A 50 24.80 20.15 -10.84
CA LEU A 50 26.14 20.70 -10.61
C LEU A 50 26.79 21.18 -11.90
N ASP A 51 26.75 20.40 -12.98
CA ASP A 51 27.34 20.77 -14.27
C ASP A 51 26.62 21.98 -14.89
N THR A 52 25.30 22.05 -14.75
CA THR A 52 24.50 23.20 -15.20
C THR A 52 24.84 24.46 -14.41
N ALA A 53 24.90 24.36 -13.07
CA ALA A 53 25.25 25.48 -12.20
C ALA A 53 26.68 25.96 -12.45
N ARG A 54 27.62 25.03 -12.71
CA ARG A 54 29.01 25.35 -13.10
C ARG A 54 29.07 26.13 -14.40
N THR A 55 28.38 25.65 -15.44
CA THR A 55 28.35 26.31 -16.75
C THR A 55 27.77 27.74 -16.64
N ALA A 56 26.70 27.91 -15.85
CA ALA A 56 26.11 29.21 -15.61
C ALA A 56 27.03 30.17 -14.82
N TYR A 57 27.79 29.65 -13.85
CA TYR A 57 28.78 30.42 -13.12
C TYR A 57 29.95 30.86 -14.02
N GLU A 58 30.51 29.94 -14.82
CA GLU A 58 31.59 30.24 -15.77
C GLU A 58 31.16 31.31 -16.80
N ALA A 59 29.92 31.26 -17.29
CA ALA A 59 29.37 32.28 -18.18
C ALA A 59 29.25 33.66 -17.49
N ALA A 60 28.80 33.71 -16.22
CA ALA A 60 28.70 34.95 -15.46
C ALA A 60 30.08 35.56 -15.15
N VAL A 61 31.09 34.73 -14.90
CA VAL A 61 32.49 35.18 -14.76
C VAL A 61 32.99 35.84 -16.04
N ALA A 62 32.71 35.24 -17.21
CA ALA A 62 33.08 35.83 -18.50
C ALA A 62 32.36 37.16 -18.76
N ALA A 63 31.07 37.25 -18.42
CA ALA A 63 30.28 38.47 -18.56
C ALA A 63 30.78 39.61 -17.65
N GLU A 64 31.15 39.30 -16.40
CA GLU A 64 31.72 40.28 -15.46
C GLU A 64 33.05 40.82 -15.97
N LYS A 65 33.93 39.95 -16.49
CA LYS A 65 35.18 40.38 -17.11
C LYS A 65 34.94 41.32 -18.30
N ALA A 66 34.00 40.98 -19.19
CA ALA A 66 33.67 41.82 -20.34
C ALA A 66 33.09 43.19 -19.91
N ALA A 67 32.25 43.21 -18.86
CA ALA A 67 31.69 44.43 -18.31
C ALA A 67 32.76 45.31 -17.63
N ASP A 68 33.73 44.71 -16.94
CA ASP A 68 34.87 45.42 -16.34
C ASP A 68 35.78 46.05 -17.39
N GLU A 69 36.09 45.32 -18.47
CA GLU A 69 36.84 45.83 -19.61
C GLU A 69 36.10 47.00 -20.30
N ALA A 70 34.78 46.92 -20.42
CA ALA A 70 33.95 47.99 -20.98
C ALA A 70 33.94 49.23 -20.07
N ALA A 71 33.74 49.06 -18.76
CA ALA A 71 33.76 50.13 -17.78
C ALA A 71 35.12 50.84 -17.75
N THR A 72 36.22 50.09 -17.86
CA THR A 72 37.57 50.66 -17.94
C THR A 72 37.73 51.55 -19.18
N LYS A 73 37.32 51.05 -20.37
CA LYS A 73 37.39 51.83 -21.62
C LYS A 73 36.56 53.10 -21.59
N THR A 74 35.33 53.05 -21.04
CA THR A 74 34.47 54.23 -20.95
C THR A 74 34.97 55.23 -19.91
N ALA A 75 35.58 54.77 -18.82
CA ALA A 75 36.21 55.63 -17.82
C ALA A 75 37.41 56.37 -18.41
N GLU A 76 38.25 55.68 -19.20
CA GLU A 76 39.36 56.29 -19.93
C GLU A 76 38.87 57.30 -20.98
N ALA A 77 37.80 56.97 -21.72
CA ALA A 77 37.20 57.88 -22.69
C ALA A 77 36.64 59.15 -22.03
N LEU A 78 35.95 59.03 -20.90
CA LEU A 78 35.48 60.18 -20.12
C LEU A 78 36.65 61.03 -19.61
N LYS A 79 37.71 60.38 -19.10
CA LYS A 79 38.93 61.06 -18.65
C LYS A 79 39.61 61.82 -19.80
N ALA A 80 39.60 61.28 -21.01
CA ALA A 80 40.14 61.94 -22.21
C ALA A 80 39.30 63.14 -22.67
N VAL A 81 37.99 63.15 -22.41
CA VAL A 81 37.13 64.31 -22.65
C VAL A 81 37.40 65.44 -21.65
N GLY A 82 37.78 65.09 -20.42
CA GLY A 82 38.19 66.05 -19.38
C GLY A 82 37.06 66.47 -18.46
N ALA A 83 37.25 67.59 -17.75
CA ALA A 83 36.26 68.09 -16.80
C ALA A 83 34.98 68.58 -17.50
N GLN A 84 33.86 68.53 -16.77
CA GLN A 84 32.60 69.10 -17.23
C GLN A 84 32.81 70.57 -17.65
N PRO A 85 32.42 70.98 -18.87
CA PRO A 85 32.50 72.37 -19.27
C PRO A 85 31.58 73.22 -18.39
N ALA A 86 31.99 74.47 -18.12
CA ALA A 86 31.18 75.40 -17.36
C ALA A 86 29.87 75.72 -18.10
N ASP A 87 28.77 75.81 -17.36
CA ASP A 87 27.49 76.27 -17.91
C ASP A 87 27.61 77.71 -18.42
N THR A 88 26.84 78.01 -19.45
CA THR A 88 26.67 79.36 -19.99
C THR A 88 25.19 79.74 -19.94
N ASP A 89 24.88 81.01 -20.23
CA ASP A 89 23.49 81.46 -20.32
C ASP A 89 22.69 80.71 -21.40
N LYS A 90 23.38 80.14 -22.41
CA LYS A 90 22.77 79.48 -23.58
C LYS A 90 22.96 77.96 -23.65
N VAL A 91 23.90 77.39 -22.90
CA VAL A 91 24.18 75.93 -22.87
C VAL A 91 24.37 75.49 -21.44
N LYS A 92 23.56 74.52 -20.98
CA LYS A 92 23.58 73.98 -19.62
C LYS A 92 23.62 72.46 -19.64
N ILE A 93 24.40 71.86 -18.74
CA ILE A 93 24.38 70.40 -18.54
C ILE A 93 23.56 70.09 -17.30
N LYS A 94 22.49 69.31 -17.49
CA LYS A 94 21.56 68.95 -16.41
C LYS A 94 21.50 67.44 -16.27
N ASP A 95 21.03 66.96 -15.13
CA ASP A 95 20.69 65.54 -15.00
C ASP A 95 19.48 65.22 -15.87
N ASP A 96 19.53 64.07 -16.55
CA ASP A 96 18.41 63.61 -17.35
C ASP A 96 17.29 63.11 -16.42
N THR A 97 16.11 63.69 -16.58
CA THR A 97 14.92 63.30 -15.81
C THR A 97 14.30 61.99 -16.30
N LYS A 98 14.68 61.53 -17.51
CA LYS A 98 14.19 60.30 -18.14
C LYS A 98 15.04 59.08 -17.77
N VAL A 99 16.36 59.27 -17.62
CA VAL A 99 17.32 58.19 -17.34
C VAL A 99 18.14 58.51 -16.11
N GLN A 100 17.98 57.73 -15.04
CA GLN A 100 18.66 57.96 -13.78
C GLN A 100 20.18 57.78 -13.93
N GLY A 101 20.96 58.75 -13.46
CA GLY A 101 22.41 58.72 -13.53
C GLY A 101 22.98 59.22 -14.87
N HIS A 102 22.13 59.63 -15.81
CA HIS A 102 22.54 60.28 -17.07
C HIS A 102 22.45 61.80 -16.96
N LYS A 103 23.14 62.47 -17.89
CA LYS A 103 23.08 63.91 -18.12
C LYS A 103 22.52 64.19 -19.51
N VAL A 104 22.05 65.42 -19.70
CA VAL A 104 21.55 65.93 -20.97
C VAL A 104 22.01 67.38 -21.17
N VAL A 105 22.25 67.75 -22.42
CA VAL A 105 22.56 69.14 -22.80
C VAL A 105 21.25 69.88 -23.07
N ASP A 106 21.08 71.03 -22.43
CA ASP A 106 20.01 71.99 -22.70
C ASP A 106 20.62 73.23 -23.36
N ALA A 107 20.34 73.42 -24.65
CA ALA A 107 20.92 74.49 -25.46
C ALA A 107 19.83 75.36 -26.13
N ALA A 108 20.02 76.68 -26.10
CA ALA A 108 19.19 77.63 -26.84
C ALA A 108 19.43 77.52 -28.35
N ALA A 109 18.43 77.88 -29.18
CA ALA A 109 18.49 77.75 -30.63
C ALA A 109 19.65 78.54 -31.29
N ASP A 110 20.12 79.59 -30.63
CA ASP A 110 21.22 80.48 -31.06
C ASP A 110 22.51 80.26 -30.25
N ALA A 111 22.68 79.07 -29.63
CA ALA A 111 23.87 78.71 -28.87
C ALA A 111 25.13 78.61 -29.76
N PRO A 112 26.31 79.01 -29.25
CA PRO A 112 27.58 78.82 -29.97
C PRO A 112 27.86 77.33 -30.21
N LYS A 113 28.10 76.96 -31.47
CA LYS A 113 28.30 75.56 -31.87
C LYS A 113 29.40 74.86 -31.06
N ASP A 114 30.55 75.52 -30.87
CA ASP A 114 31.68 74.94 -30.12
C ASP A 114 31.36 74.67 -28.65
N ALA A 115 30.48 75.47 -28.04
CA ALA A 115 30.05 75.27 -26.66
C ALA A 115 29.09 74.08 -26.56
N ASN A 116 28.15 73.97 -27.50
CA ASN A 116 27.22 72.84 -27.56
C ASN A 116 27.94 71.51 -27.87
N ASP A 117 28.84 71.49 -28.86
CA ASP A 117 29.60 70.29 -29.23
C ASP A 117 30.44 69.75 -28.05
N LYS A 118 31.06 70.65 -27.27
CA LYS A 118 31.83 70.26 -26.08
C LYS A 118 30.94 69.67 -24.98
N ALA A 119 29.77 70.28 -24.75
CA ALA A 119 28.81 69.79 -23.77
C ALA A 119 28.25 68.41 -24.17
N GLU A 120 27.88 68.23 -25.44
CA GLU A 120 27.39 66.95 -25.97
C GLU A 120 28.47 65.86 -25.89
N LYS A 121 29.71 66.18 -26.24
CA LYS A 121 30.83 65.24 -26.14
C LYS A 121 31.05 64.77 -24.70
N TYR A 122 30.98 65.68 -23.73
CA TYR A 122 31.07 65.34 -22.30
C TYR A 122 29.88 64.49 -21.86
N VAL A 123 28.65 64.89 -22.15
CA VAL A 123 27.44 64.17 -21.76
C VAL A 123 27.41 62.75 -22.32
N ASN A 124 27.78 62.58 -23.60
CA ASN A 124 27.84 61.25 -24.24
C ASN A 124 28.87 60.34 -23.56
N ALA A 125 30.07 60.86 -23.26
CA ALA A 125 31.10 60.09 -22.56
C ALA A 125 30.71 59.79 -21.10
N PHE A 126 30.05 60.73 -20.43
CA PHE A 126 29.56 60.57 -19.06
C PHE A 126 28.48 59.48 -18.99
N ASN A 127 27.48 59.55 -19.88
CA ASN A 127 26.39 58.58 -19.93
C ASN A 127 26.90 57.18 -20.30
N ALA A 128 27.81 57.07 -21.28
CA ALA A 128 28.44 55.80 -21.64
C ALA A 128 29.19 55.18 -20.46
N ASN A 129 29.90 56.00 -19.66
CA ASN A 129 30.57 55.54 -18.46
C ASN A 129 29.59 55.15 -17.34
N ALA A 130 28.51 55.92 -17.15
CA ALA A 130 27.46 55.59 -16.20
C ALA A 130 26.79 54.25 -16.52
N ASP A 131 26.47 54.01 -17.80
CA ASP A 131 25.90 52.75 -18.28
C ASP A 131 26.85 51.57 -18.09
N ALA A 132 28.14 51.73 -18.43
CA ALA A 132 29.13 50.68 -18.27
C ALA A 132 29.37 50.32 -16.79
N GLN A 133 29.35 51.30 -15.88
CA GLN A 133 29.46 51.05 -14.44
C GLN A 133 28.22 50.36 -13.86
N ALA A 134 27.03 50.73 -14.35
CA ALA A 134 25.80 50.02 -14.00
C ALA A 134 25.83 48.57 -14.50
N ALA A 135 26.30 48.34 -15.73
CA ALA A 135 26.47 47.01 -16.31
C ALA A 135 27.49 46.16 -15.54
N LYS A 136 28.62 46.74 -15.14
CA LYS A 136 29.62 46.09 -14.28
C LYS A 136 29.01 45.66 -12.95
N THR A 137 28.30 46.56 -12.28
CA THR A 137 27.63 46.25 -10.99
C THR A 137 26.61 45.13 -11.15
N ALA A 138 25.83 45.12 -12.23
CA ALA A 138 24.86 44.07 -12.51
C ALA A 138 25.53 42.72 -12.81
N ALA A 139 26.61 42.70 -13.57
CA ALA A 139 27.36 41.48 -13.88
C ALA A 139 28.06 40.90 -12.63
N GLU A 140 28.57 41.74 -11.74
CA GLU A 140 29.13 41.31 -10.45
C GLU A 140 28.06 40.70 -9.54
N GLN A 141 26.86 41.29 -9.49
CA GLN A 141 25.73 40.73 -8.77
C GLN A 141 25.29 39.37 -9.32
N ASP A 142 25.17 39.23 -10.65
CA ASP A 142 24.80 37.95 -11.28
C ASP A 142 25.85 36.87 -11.00
N LYS A 143 27.14 37.20 -11.15
CA LYS A 143 28.25 36.29 -10.78
C LYS A 143 28.15 35.80 -9.35
N ASN A 144 27.85 36.68 -8.39
CA ASN A 144 27.70 36.31 -6.97
C ASN A 144 26.48 35.39 -6.72
N VAL A 145 25.36 35.65 -7.40
CA VAL A 145 24.17 34.78 -7.35
C VAL A 145 24.49 33.39 -7.92
N LYS A 146 25.15 33.33 -9.08
CA LYS A 146 25.54 32.06 -9.72
C LYS A 146 26.59 31.30 -8.91
N ALA A 147 27.55 31.98 -8.29
CA ALA A 147 28.53 31.38 -7.40
C ALA A 147 27.86 30.67 -6.21
N THR A 148 26.86 31.32 -5.61
CA THR A 148 26.09 30.77 -4.50
C THR A 148 25.32 29.51 -4.93
N ALA A 149 24.71 29.54 -6.11
CA ALA A 149 23.99 28.38 -6.67
C ALA A 149 24.94 27.20 -6.98
N TYR A 150 26.12 27.48 -7.54
CA TYR A 150 27.15 26.48 -7.80
C TYR A 150 27.64 25.83 -6.50
N LEU A 151 27.97 26.62 -5.47
CA LEU A 151 28.40 26.11 -4.18
C LEU A 151 27.32 25.24 -3.50
N ALA A 152 26.05 25.64 -3.60
CA ALA A 152 24.94 24.86 -3.09
C ALA A 152 24.80 23.50 -3.81
N ALA A 153 24.95 23.49 -5.14
CA ALA A 153 24.93 22.27 -5.95
C ALA A 153 26.12 21.36 -5.63
N GLU A 154 27.31 21.92 -5.39
CA GLU A 154 28.51 21.19 -5.01
C GLU A 154 28.33 20.49 -3.66
N GLN A 155 27.82 21.23 -2.67
CA GLN A 155 27.51 20.67 -1.35
C GLN A 155 26.44 19.58 -1.41
N ALA A 156 25.40 19.75 -2.24
CA ALA A 156 24.34 18.76 -2.42
C ALA A 156 24.90 17.47 -3.06
N HIS A 157 25.75 17.60 -4.09
CA HIS A 157 26.40 16.46 -4.72
C HIS A 157 27.40 15.76 -3.78
N ALA A 158 28.17 16.52 -2.99
CA ALA A 158 29.14 15.97 -2.04
C ALA A 158 28.50 15.23 -0.85
N LYS A 159 27.34 15.71 -0.38
CA LYS A 159 26.56 15.08 0.71
C LYS A 159 25.68 13.92 0.22
N ALA A 160 25.57 13.70 -1.08
CA ALA A 160 24.76 12.62 -1.63
C ALA A 160 25.40 11.26 -1.28
N PRO A 161 24.66 10.35 -0.62
CA PRO A 161 25.16 8.99 -0.37
C PRO A 161 25.51 8.34 -1.69
N GLU A 162 26.62 7.59 -1.73
CA GLU A 162 26.98 6.85 -2.93
C GLU A 162 25.84 5.90 -3.30
N PRO A 163 25.51 5.77 -4.60
CA PRO A 163 24.54 4.78 -5.03
C PRO A 163 25.02 3.43 -4.52
N LYS A 164 24.20 2.79 -3.67
CA LYS A 164 24.47 1.45 -3.16
C LYS A 164 24.74 0.57 -4.39
N ALA A 165 25.94 0.00 -4.47
CA ALA A 165 26.32 -0.86 -5.60
C ALA A 165 25.21 -1.89 -5.82
N ALA A 166 24.84 -2.12 -7.08
CA ALA A 166 23.91 -3.20 -7.41
C ALA A 166 24.44 -4.49 -6.75
N PRO A 167 23.57 -5.29 -6.09
CA PRO A 167 24.03 -6.48 -5.40
C PRO A 167 24.79 -7.37 -6.40
N SER A 168 25.97 -7.81 -6.01
CA SER A 168 26.75 -8.78 -6.78
C SER A 168 25.93 -10.05 -7.01
N ASP A 169 26.25 -10.81 -8.05
CA ASP A 169 25.52 -12.05 -8.32
C ASP A 169 25.65 -13.06 -7.17
N ASP A 170 26.77 -13.04 -6.44
CA ASP A 170 26.96 -13.84 -5.22
C ASP A 170 26.06 -13.39 -4.08
N GLN A 171 25.83 -12.08 -3.92
CA GLN A 171 24.85 -11.55 -2.95
C GLN A 171 23.42 -11.95 -3.32
N LYS A 172 23.04 -11.87 -4.61
CA LYS A 172 21.71 -12.31 -5.07
C LYS A 172 21.50 -13.80 -4.83
N LYS A 173 22.52 -14.63 -5.09
CA LYS A 173 22.48 -16.07 -4.82
C LYS A 173 22.35 -16.36 -3.32
N ALA A 174 23.10 -15.66 -2.47
CA ALA A 174 23.02 -15.80 -1.03
C ALA A 174 21.63 -15.40 -0.49
N GLU A 175 21.07 -14.28 -0.96
CA GLU A 175 19.72 -13.84 -0.62
C GLU A 175 18.67 -14.86 -1.06
N ALA A 176 18.81 -15.44 -2.26
CA ALA A 176 17.89 -16.46 -2.75
C ALA A 176 17.97 -17.76 -1.91
N VAL A 177 19.17 -18.17 -1.48
CA VAL A 177 19.33 -19.32 -0.56
C VAL A 177 18.63 -19.07 0.78
N GLU A 178 18.79 -17.88 1.36
CA GLU A 178 18.12 -17.51 2.62
C GLU A 178 16.59 -17.41 2.45
N ALA A 179 16.12 -16.91 1.31
CA ALA A 179 14.70 -16.90 0.97
C ALA A 179 14.11 -18.32 0.91
N VAL A 180 14.84 -19.28 0.32
CA VAL A 180 14.42 -20.70 0.29
C VAL A 180 14.37 -21.30 1.69
N LYS A 181 15.39 -21.06 2.53
CA LYS A 181 15.40 -21.54 3.93
C LYS A 181 14.25 -20.95 4.75
N THR A 182 13.98 -19.67 4.60
CA THR A 182 12.87 -18.99 5.28
C THR A 182 11.53 -19.55 4.82
N ALA A 183 11.35 -19.72 3.51
CA ALA A 183 10.14 -20.33 2.95
C ALA A 183 9.95 -21.79 3.42
N LYS A 184 11.05 -22.54 3.60
CA LYS A 184 11.04 -23.90 4.14
C LYS A 184 10.57 -23.93 5.59
N LEU A 185 11.07 -23.05 6.45
CA LEU A 185 10.62 -22.95 7.85
C LEU A 185 9.10 -22.71 7.92
N HIS A 186 8.61 -21.74 7.15
CA HIS A 186 7.17 -21.47 7.09
C HIS A 186 6.35 -22.64 6.53
N LEU A 187 6.91 -23.40 5.59
CA LEU A 187 6.28 -24.61 5.07
C LEU A 187 6.16 -25.69 6.14
N ASP A 188 7.23 -25.91 6.92
CA ASP A 188 7.25 -26.90 7.99
C ASP A 188 6.29 -26.53 9.13
N ASP A 189 6.26 -25.25 9.53
CA ASP A 189 5.30 -24.74 10.51
C ASP A 189 3.85 -24.93 10.04
N ALA A 190 3.59 -24.61 8.77
CA ALA A 190 2.26 -24.79 8.19
C ALA A 190 1.89 -26.27 8.05
N PHE A 191 2.86 -27.15 7.78
CA PHE A 191 2.64 -28.59 7.73
C PHE A 191 2.32 -29.16 9.10
N ALA A 192 3.08 -28.78 10.14
CA ALA A 192 2.81 -29.19 11.51
C ALA A 192 1.41 -28.76 11.97
N ALA A 193 1.00 -27.53 11.64
CA ALA A 193 -0.35 -27.05 11.91
C ALA A 193 -1.41 -27.85 11.15
N TYR A 194 -1.20 -28.12 9.86
CA TYR A 194 -2.08 -28.96 9.06
C TYR A 194 -2.25 -30.36 9.65
N THR A 195 -1.15 -31.05 9.96
CA THR A 195 -1.18 -32.41 10.52
C THR A 195 -1.94 -32.45 11.85
N LYS A 196 -1.70 -31.46 12.72
CA LYS A 196 -2.41 -31.35 14.00
C LYS A 196 -3.91 -31.14 13.79
N ASP A 197 -4.30 -30.14 13.03
CA ASP A 197 -5.71 -29.78 12.85
C ASP A 197 -6.48 -30.87 12.10
N TYR A 198 -5.84 -31.56 11.16
CA TYR A 198 -6.44 -32.69 10.44
C TYR A 198 -6.67 -33.90 11.37
N ALA A 199 -5.74 -34.18 12.29
CA ALA A 199 -5.94 -35.21 13.31
C ALA A 199 -7.08 -34.86 14.29
N GLU A 200 -7.21 -33.58 14.66
CA GLU A 200 -8.36 -33.10 15.45
C GLU A 200 -9.68 -33.26 14.70
N TYR A 201 -9.72 -32.95 13.40
CA TYR A 201 -10.87 -33.18 12.53
C TYR A 201 -11.27 -34.66 12.47
N GLU A 202 -10.33 -35.56 12.21
CA GLU A 202 -10.62 -37.01 12.15
C GLU A 202 -11.15 -37.55 13.49
N LYS A 203 -10.60 -37.07 14.61
CA LYS A 203 -11.10 -37.41 15.95
C LYS A 203 -12.51 -36.89 16.18
N ALA A 204 -12.81 -35.67 15.76
CA ALA A 204 -14.15 -35.09 15.87
C ALA A 204 -15.16 -35.80 14.95
N LYS A 205 -14.76 -36.18 13.73
CA LYS A 205 -15.53 -36.99 12.78
C LYS A 205 -15.92 -38.34 13.38
N ALA A 206 -14.96 -39.06 13.96
CA ALA A 206 -15.20 -40.33 14.64
C ALA A 206 -16.13 -40.17 15.85
N THR A 207 -15.95 -39.09 16.63
CA THR A 207 -16.80 -38.79 17.78
C THR A 207 -18.24 -38.55 17.36
N LEU A 208 -18.45 -37.72 16.33
CA LEU A 208 -19.78 -37.45 15.78
C LEU A 208 -20.45 -38.74 15.26
N ALA A 209 -19.71 -39.58 14.52
CA ALA A 209 -20.23 -40.86 14.03
C ALA A 209 -20.72 -41.76 15.19
N GLY A 210 -19.94 -41.83 16.28
CA GLY A 210 -20.35 -42.58 17.48
C GLY A 210 -21.61 -42.01 18.15
N LYS A 211 -21.76 -40.68 18.22
CA LYS A 211 -22.94 -40.04 18.81
C LYS A 211 -24.19 -40.19 17.94
N VAL A 212 -24.05 -40.11 16.61
CA VAL A 212 -25.14 -40.39 15.66
C VAL A 212 -25.65 -41.82 15.84
N ALA A 213 -24.75 -42.81 15.92
CA ALA A 213 -25.14 -44.20 16.17
C ALA A 213 -25.84 -44.39 17.52
N ALA A 214 -25.37 -43.72 18.59
CA ALA A 214 -26.01 -43.74 19.90
C ALA A 214 -27.41 -43.11 19.88
N GLN A 215 -27.59 -42.02 19.14
CA GLN A 215 -28.90 -41.40 18.95
C GLN A 215 -29.86 -42.32 18.19
N GLU A 216 -29.42 -42.96 17.12
CA GLU A 216 -30.24 -43.94 16.38
C GLU A 216 -30.65 -45.12 17.28
N ALA A 217 -29.74 -45.62 18.12
CA ALA A 217 -30.04 -46.69 19.07
C ALA A 217 -31.07 -46.24 20.13
N ALA A 218 -30.95 -45.02 20.66
CA ALA A 218 -31.91 -44.46 21.60
C ALA A 218 -33.30 -44.30 20.97
N GLN A 219 -33.38 -43.84 19.72
CA GLN A 219 -34.64 -43.72 18.98
C GLN A 219 -35.31 -45.08 18.77
N LYS A 220 -34.53 -46.12 18.41
CA LYS A 220 -35.05 -47.50 18.30
C LYS A 220 -35.59 -48.02 19.63
N ALA A 221 -34.89 -47.75 20.74
CA ALA A 221 -35.34 -48.15 22.07
C ALA A 221 -36.61 -47.42 22.52
N LEU A 222 -36.74 -46.13 22.21
CA LEU A 222 -37.96 -45.36 22.44
C LEU A 222 -39.14 -45.97 21.65
N LYS A 223 -38.93 -46.25 20.37
CA LYS A 223 -39.95 -46.89 19.54
C LYS A 223 -40.38 -48.25 20.11
N ALA A 224 -39.44 -49.10 20.51
CA ALA A 224 -39.77 -50.39 21.12
C ALA A 224 -40.57 -50.25 22.43
N ALA A 225 -40.25 -49.26 23.27
CA ALA A 225 -41.01 -48.98 24.49
C ALA A 225 -42.43 -48.47 24.18
N GLN A 226 -42.59 -47.62 23.15
CA GLN A 226 -43.88 -47.13 22.69
C GLN A 226 -44.74 -48.28 22.13
N ASP A 227 -44.16 -49.11 21.25
CA ASP A 227 -44.83 -50.27 20.66
C ASP A 227 -45.30 -51.26 21.76
N ALA A 228 -44.51 -51.46 22.82
CA ALA A 228 -44.89 -52.30 23.97
C ALA A 228 -46.05 -51.71 24.79
N LEU A 229 -46.07 -50.39 25.00
CA LEU A 229 -47.16 -49.70 25.68
C LEU A 229 -48.45 -49.75 24.84
N GLU A 230 -48.35 -49.61 23.53
CA GLU A 230 -49.48 -49.70 22.61
C GLU A 230 -50.06 -51.13 22.56
N ALA A 231 -49.21 -52.15 22.47
CA ALA A 231 -49.62 -53.55 22.56
C ALA A 231 -50.36 -53.86 23.87
N TYR A 232 -49.90 -53.30 25.00
CA TYR A 232 -50.61 -53.42 26.28
C TYR A 232 -52.02 -52.79 26.21
N LYS A 233 -52.15 -51.57 25.67
CA LYS A 233 -53.44 -50.86 25.54
C LYS A 233 -54.45 -51.64 24.68
N VAL A 234 -53.98 -52.34 23.65
CA VAL A 234 -54.84 -53.14 22.76
C VAL A 234 -55.21 -54.50 23.37
N SER A 235 -54.45 -55.00 24.35
CA SER A 235 -54.64 -56.34 24.92
C SER A 235 -55.83 -56.52 25.88
N ALA A 236 -56.59 -55.45 26.17
CA ALA A 236 -57.72 -55.43 27.12
C ALA A 236 -57.39 -55.92 28.55
N LYS A 237 -56.11 -55.98 28.92
CA LYS A 237 -55.66 -56.33 30.28
C LYS A 237 -55.90 -55.18 31.25
N ASN A 238 -56.46 -55.49 32.42
CA ASN A 238 -56.63 -54.55 33.54
C ASN A 238 -55.52 -54.75 34.60
N ASP A 239 -54.26 -54.46 34.24
CA ASP A 239 -53.12 -54.49 35.16
C ASP A 239 -52.48 -53.10 35.27
N SER A 240 -52.94 -52.33 36.26
CA SER A 240 -52.48 -50.96 36.49
C SER A 240 -50.97 -50.87 36.77
N ALA A 241 -50.39 -51.88 37.43
CA ALA A 241 -48.96 -51.90 37.73
C ALA A 241 -48.12 -52.10 36.47
N LEU A 242 -48.56 -52.98 35.55
CA LEU A 242 -47.92 -53.17 34.25
C LEU A 242 -48.04 -51.91 33.37
N ALA A 243 -49.22 -51.28 33.34
CA ALA A 243 -49.43 -50.02 32.61
C ALA A 243 -48.47 -48.91 33.06
N GLN A 244 -48.29 -48.76 34.39
CA GLN A 244 -47.38 -47.77 34.96
C GLN A 244 -45.92 -48.09 34.61
N ARG A 245 -45.48 -49.35 34.73
CA ARG A 245 -44.12 -49.77 34.36
C ARG A 245 -43.78 -49.50 32.90
N LEU A 246 -44.71 -49.73 31.98
CA LEU A 246 -44.54 -49.46 30.54
C LEU A 246 -44.50 -47.95 30.25
N THR A 247 -45.35 -47.16 30.93
CA THR A 247 -45.31 -45.69 30.83
C THR A 247 -43.97 -45.14 31.32
N ASP A 248 -43.47 -45.64 32.46
CA ASP A 248 -42.15 -45.26 32.97
C ASP A 248 -41.02 -45.71 32.04
N ALA A 249 -41.17 -46.85 31.36
CA ALA A 249 -40.20 -47.33 30.38
C ALA A 249 -40.11 -46.39 29.17
N VAL A 250 -41.25 -45.91 28.66
CA VAL A 250 -41.31 -44.88 27.61
C VAL A 250 -40.64 -43.58 28.09
N ALA A 251 -40.97 -43.12 29.30
CA ALA A 251 -40.36 -41.90 29.85
C ALA A 251 -38.84 -42.00 29.99
N ARG A 252 -38.32 -43.14 30.50
CA ARG A 252 -36.88 -43.40 30.58
C ARG A 252 -36.22 -43.49 29.20
N ALA A 253 -36.88 -44.09 28.21
CA ALA A 253 -36.37 -44.16 26.85
C ALA A 253 -36.33 -42.77 26.19
N GLN A 254 -37.35 -41.95 26.43
CA GLN A 254 -37.39 -40.56 25.95
C GLN A 254 -36.24 -39.73 26.54
N ALA A 255 -35.98 -39.85 27.86
CA ALA A 255 -34.85 -39.16 28.48
C ALA A 255 -33.50 -39.56 27.87
N LYS A 256 -33.33 -40.82 27.44
CA LYS A 256 -32.13 -41.27 26.71
C LYS A 256 -32.04 -40.66 25.32
N VAL A 257 -33.16 -40.48 24.62
CA VAL A 257 -33.19 -39.77 23.33
C VAL A 257 -32.80 -38.31 23.50
N ASP A 258 -33.37 -37.62 24.50
CA ASP A 258 -33.05 -36.22 24.77
C ASP A 258 -31.56 -36.03 25.08
N PHE A 259 -30.98 -36.90 25.92
CA PHE A 259 -29.55 -36.91 26.21
C PHE A 259 -28.68 -37.20 24.97
N ALA A 260 -29.04 -38.21 24.18
CA ALA A 260 -28.30 -38.56 22.98
C ALA A 260 -28.33 -37.43 21.94
N VAL A 261 -29.46 -36.75 21.76
CA VAL A 261 -29.59 -35.58 20.88
C VAL A 261 -28.69 -34.44 21.35
N ALA A 262 -28.67 -34.13 22.66
CA ALA A 262 -27.80 -33.08 23.20
C ALA A 262 -26.30 -33.39 22.94
N GLU A 263 -25.89 -34.64 23.14
CA GLU A 263 -24.52 -35.07 22.90
C GLU A 263 -24.15 -35.07 21.41
N THR A 264 -25.05 -35.49 20.52
CA THR A 264 -24.82 -35.40 19.07
C THR A 264 -24.76 -33.94 18.61
N ALA A 265 -25.57 -33.05 19.20
CA ALA A 265 -25.56 -31.63 18.88
C ALA A 265 -24.23 -30.98 19.28
N LYS A 266 -23.70 -31.33 20.45
CA LYS A 266 -22.36 -30.92 20.90
C LYS A 266 -21.26 -31.45 19.98
N ALA A 267 -21.28 -32.75 19.66
CA ALA A 267 -20.31 -33.36 18.77
C ALA A 267 -20.37 -32.79 17.34
N THR A 268 -21.55 -32.37 16.88
CA THR A 268 -21.73 -31.70 15.57
C THR A 268 -21.01 -30.35 15.55
N LYS A 269 -21.11 -29.59 16.64
CA LYS A 269 -20.40 -28.31 16.79
C LYS A 269 -18.88 -28.53 16.78
N ASP A 270 -18.38 -29.47 17.59
CA ASP A 270 -16.95 -29.77 17.67
C ASP A 270 -16.39 -30.24 16.31
N TYR A 271 -17.17 -31.06 15.57
CA TYR A 271 -16.85 -31.47 14.20
C TYR A 271 -16.77 -30.29 13.23
N ASP A 272 -17.78 -29.41 13.22
CA ASP A 272 -17.81 -28.25 12.34
C ASP A 272 -16.61 -27.31 12.60
N GLU A 273 -16.28 -27.07 13.88
CA GLU A 273 -15.12 -26.25 14.28
C GLU A 273 -13.79 -26.89 13.87
N ALA A 274 -13.63 -28.19 14.10
CA ALA A 274 -12.42 -28.92 13.70
C ALA A 274 -12.25 -28.98 12.17
N LYS A 275 -13.35 -29.21 11.43
CA LYS A 275 -13.38 -29.17 9.96
C LYS A 275 -12.96 -27.79 9.45
N ALA A 276 -13.48 -26.71 10.04
CA ALA A 276 -13.10 -25.35 9.65
C ALA A 276 -11.60 -25.06 9.88
N LYS A 277 -11.04 -25.49 11.02
CA LYS A 277 -9.60 -25.37 11.29
C LYS A 277 -8.76 -26.16 10.29
N ALA A 278 -9.12 -27.41 10.02
CA ALA A 278 -8.40 -28.27 9.08
C ALA A 278 -8.45 -27.76 7.63
N VAL A 279 -9.58 -27.16 7.21
CA VAL A 279 -9.68 -26.44 5.93
C VAL A 279 -8.72 -25.25 5.90
N ALA A 280 -8.72 -24.43 6.95
CA ALA A 280 -7.87 -23.24 7.03
C ALA A 280 -6.37 -23.57 7.10
N SER A 281 -5.96 -24.66 7.76
CA SER A 281 -4.56 -25.08 7.80
C SER A 281 -4.11 -25.75 6.50
N THR A 282 -4.95 -26.54 5.85
CA THR A 282 -4.71 -27.03 4.46
C THR A 282 -4.44 -25.86 3.51
N ALA A 283 -5.24 -24.79 3.61
CA ALA A 283 -5.04 -23.56 2.83
C ALA A 283 -3.68 -22.92 3.07
N LYS A 284 -3.30 -22.75 4.35
CA LYS A 284 -2.02 -22.16 4.75
C LYS A 284 -0.84 -22.98 4.27
N TYR A 285 -0.90 -24.30 4.41
CA TYR A 285 0.13 -25.21 3.89
C TYR A 285 0.28 -25.08 2.38
N ASN A 286 -0.81 -25.13 1.60
CA ASN A 286 -0.75 -25.01 0.15
C ASN A 286 -0.19 -23.64 -0.30
N ALA A 287 -0.51 -22.56 0.42
CA ALA A 287 0.06 -21.24 0.18
C ALA A 287 1.56 -21.18 0.50
N ALA A 288 2.00 -21.76 1.63
CA ALA A 288 3.41 -21.86 1.99
C ALA A 288 4.19 -22.71 0.98
N LEU A 289 3.61 -23.82 0.50
CA LEU A 289 4.20 -24.69 -0.52
C LEU A 289 4.42 -23.93 -1.83
N THR A 290 3.48 -23.07 -2.21
CA THR A 290 3.60 -22.22 -3.41
C THR A 290 4.76 -21.24 -3.26
N LYS A 291 4.88 -20.56 -2.11
CA LYS A 291 6.00 -19.65 -1.83
C LYS A 291 7.35 -20.36 -1.82
N TYR A 292 7.42 -21.54 -1.22
CA TYR A 292 8.61 -22.38 -1.25
C TYR A 292 9.00 -22.76 -2.68
N LYS A 293 8.05 -23.23 -3.50
CA LYS A 293 8.30 -23.56 -4.92
C LYS A 293 8.81 -22.34 -5.71
N ALA A 294 8.24 -21.16 -5.47
CA ALA A 294 8.67 -19.93 -6.12
C ALA A 294 10.10 -19.53 -5.71
N ALA A 295 10.41 -19.52 -4.40
CA ALA A 295 11.75 -19.21 -3.90
C ALA A 295 12.79 -20.21 -4.41
N TYR A 296 12.43 -21.50 -4.43
CA TYR A 296 13.31 -22.57 -4.93
C TYR A 296 13.63 -22.36 -6.42
N ASN A 297 12.60 -22.15 -7.24
CA ASN A 297 12.78 -21.90 -8.68
C ASN A 297 13.59 -20.61 -8.94
N ASP A 298 13.43 -19.58 -8.11
CA ASP A 298 14.20 -18.34 -8.22
C ASP A 298 15.69 -18.56 -7.92
N ALA A 299 15.99 -19.31 -6.85
CA ALA A 299 17.37 -19.71 -6.53
C ALA A 299 18.01 -20.53 -7.66
N VAL A 300 17.28 -21.50 -8.23
CA VAL A 300 17.76 -22.29 -9.38
C VAL A 300 17.99 -21.40 -10.60
N ARG A 301 17.09 -20.45 -10.89
CA ARG A 301 17.22 -19.49 -11.99
C ARG A 301 18.44 -18.59 -11.83
N LEU A 302 18.84 -18.28 -10.60
CA LEU A 302 20.06 -17.53 -10.27
C LEU A 302 21.34 -18.40 -10.29
N GLY A 303 21.24 -19.69 -10.64
CA GLY A 303 22.37 -20.60 -10.74
C GLY A 303 22.85 -21.17 -9.39
N VAL A 304 22.01 -21.13 -8.36
CA VAL A 304 22.28 -21.82 -7.10
C VAL A 304 22.17 -23.34 -7.32
N ASN A 305 23.15 -24.10 -6.83
CA ASN A 305 23.13 -25.56 -6.91
C ASN A 305 21.94 -26.12 -6.09
N PRO A 306 21.00 -26.86 -6.70
CA PRO A 306 19.89 -27.50 -6.00
C PRO A 306 20.29 -28.36 -4.80
N ALA A 307 21.47 -29.00 -4.84
CA ALA A 307 21.94 -29.89 -3.78
C ALA A 307 22.25 -29.19 -2.45
N VAL A 308 22.43 -27.85 -2.47
CA VAL A 308 22.66 -27.06 -1.24
C VAL A 308 21.38 -26.43 -0.69
N LEU A 309 20.26 -26.56 -1.42
CA LEU A 309 18.96 -26.08 -0.98
C LEU A 309 18.29 -27.14 -0.08
N PRO A 310 17.50 -26.72 0.92
CA PRO A 310 16.80 -27.68 1.78
C PRO A 310 15.90 -28.58 0.93
N ALA A 311 16.03 -29.90 1.11
CA ALA A 311 15.19 -30.86 0.41
C ALA A 311 13.75 -30.79 0.95
N VAL A 312 12.78 -30.74 0.05
CA VAL A 312 11.38 -31.00 0.39
C VAL A 312 10.71 -31.68 -0.79
N VAL A 313 9.76 -32.56 -0.48
CA VAL A 313 8.93 -33.19 -1.49
C VAL A 313 8.10 -32.09 -2.14
N THR A 314 8.38 -31.78 -3.41
CA THR A 314 7.63 -30.83 -4.22
C THR A 314 6.26 -31.38 -4.62
N SER A 315 5.66 -32.24 -3.78
CA SER A 315 4.37 -32.89 -4.00
C SER A 315 3.31 -31.90 -4.46
N ASP A 316 2.29 -32.45 -5.10
CA ASP A 316 1.10 -31.67 -5.44
C ASP A 316 0.45 -31.08 -4.17
N PRO A 317 -0.19 -29.90 -4.30
CA PRO A 317 -0.95 -29.31 -3.20
C PRO A 317 -1.96 -30.32 -2.66
N LEU A 318 -2.17 -30.31 -1.34
CA LEU A 318 -3.15 -31.21 -0.74
C LEU A 318 -4.55 -30.85 -1.25
N ALA A 319 -5.24 -31.86 -1.75
CA ALA A 319 -6.66 -31.78 -2.01
C ALA A 319 -7.40 -31.70 -0.66
N PRO A 320 -8.30 -30.73 -0.46
CA PRO A 320 -9.13 -30.67 0.73
C PRO A 320 -10.20 -31.78 0.66
N ASN A 321 -9.86 -32.99 1.10
CA ASN A 321 -10.84 -34.06 1.21
C ASN A 321 -11.44 -34.08 2.62
N PHE A 322 -12.64 -33.51 2.76
CA PHE A 322 -13.39 -33.41 4.02
C PHE A 322 -14.77 -34.04 3.87
N GLU A 323 -14.82 -35.36 3.96
CA GLU A 323 -16.06 -36.12 3.87
C GLU A 323 -17.00 -35.84 5.05
N ASP A 324 -18.30 -35.81 4.78
CA ASP A 324 -19.31 -35.63 5.81
C ASP A 324 -19.59 -36.95 6.56
N VAL A 325 -20.01 -36.83 7.82
CA VAL A 325 -20.39 -38.00 8.64
C VAL A 325 -21.76 -38.53 8.17
N PRO A 326 -21.86 -39.78 7.71
CA PRO A 326 -23.14 -40.36 7.31
C PRO A 326 -24.17 -40.29 8.43
N GLY A 327 -25.42 -39.96 8.09
CA GLY A 327 -26.54 -39.91 9.04
C GLY A 327 -26.57 -38.69 9.96
N ALA A 328 -25.48 -37.93 10.11
CA ALA A 328 -25.42 -36.77 11.02
C ALA A 328 -26.46 -35.69 10.67
N THR A 329 -26.56 -35.30 9.39
CA THR A 329 -27.55 -34.32 8.91
C THR A 329 -28.98 -34.78 9.18
N LYS A 330 -29.26 -36.07 8.94
CA LYS A 330 -30.58 -36.64 9.20
C LYS A 330 -30.91 -36.63 10.69
N ALA A 331 -29.96 -37.05 11.53
CA ALA A 331 -30.12 -37.09 12.99
C ALA A 331 -30.45 -35.71 13.58
N MET A 332 -29.78 -34.66 13.11
CA MET A 332 -30.05 -33.27 13.54
C MET A 332 -31.38 -32.74 13.01
N ASN A 333 -31.74 -33.04 11.77
CA ASN A 333 -33.03 -32.62 11.20
C ASN A 333 -34.21 -33.30 11.89
N ASP A 334 -34.11 -34.59 12.21
CA ASP A 334 -35.15 -35.32 12.94
C ASP A 334 -35.34 -34.73 14.34
N ALA A 335 -34.26 -34.35 15.04
CA ALA A 335 -34.34 -33.66 16.32
C ALA A 335 -34.97 -32.26 16.20
N ALA A 336 -34.54 -31.46 15.24
CA ALA A 336 -35.05 -30.11 15.01
C ALA A 336 -36.53 -30.08 14.58
N SER A 337 -37.03 -31.15 13.96
CA SER A 337 -38.41 -31.25 13.50
C SER A 337 -39.45 -31.41 14.63
N GLY A 338 -39.02 -31.60 15.88
CA GLY A 338 -39.92 -31.87 17.01
C GLY A 338 -40.41 -33.32 17.08
N LYS A 339 -40.09 -34.16 16.08
CA LYS A 339 -40.43 -35.60 16.05
C LYS A 339 -39.88 -36.38 17.24
N LEU A 340 -38.79 -35.89 17.85
CA LEU A 340 -38.15 -36.52 19.01
C LEU A 340 -38.58 -35.90 20.34
N GLY A 341 -39.56 -35.00 20.35
CA GLY A 341 -40.03 -34.30 21.54
C GLY A 341 -39.46 -32.88 21.69
N LYS A 342 -40.10 -32.07 22.56
CA LYS A 342 -39.77 -30.64 22.74
C LYS A 342 -38.37 -30.42 23.32
N ALA A 343 -37.91 -31.29 24.22
CA ALA A 343 -36.58 -31.18 24.83
C ALA A 343 -35.48 -31.42 23.78
N ALA A 344 -35.55 -32.53 23.04
CA ALA A 344 -34.68 -32.79 21.89
C ALA A 344 -34.69 -31.65 20.85
N GLN A 345 -35.85 -31.07 20.55
CA GLN A 345 -35.96 -29.95 19.62
C GLN A 345 -35.23 -28.69 20.12
N GLN A 346 -35.35 -28.37 21.41
CA GLN A 346 -34.65 -27.23 22.02
C GLN A 346 -33.13 -27.43 21.99
N GLU A 347 -32.63 -28.63 22.27
CA GLU A 347 -31.19 -28.93 22.23
C GLU A 347 -30.62 -28.85 20.81
N ALA A 348 -31.35 -29.36 19.80
CA ALA A 348 -30.97 -29.18 18.40
C ALA A 348 -30.98 -27.70 17.97
N GLY A 349 -31.94 -26.91 18.46
CA GLY A 349 -32.02 -25.48 18.20
C GLY A 349 -30.86 -24.66 18.77
N LYS A 350 -30.33 -25.05 19.94
CA LYS A 350 -29.15 -24.41 20.55
C LYS A 350 -27.88 -24.58 19.71
N ALA A 351 -27.68 -25.74 19.09
CA ALA A 351 -26.54 -25.97 18.19
C ALA A 351 -26.61 -25.13 16.91
N ALA A 352 -27.82 -24.84 16.40
CA ALA A 352 -28.00 -23.96 15.24
C ALA A 352 -27.75 -22.47 15.58
N ALA A 353 -28.08 -22.02 16.79
CA ALA A 353 -27.92 -20.62 17.21
C ALA A 353 -26.44 -20.20 17.38
N GLY A 354 -25.53 -21.14 17.68
CA GLY A 354 -24.09 -20.86 17.78
C GLY A 354 -23.42 -20.41 16.48
N LYS A 355 -24.00 -20.74 15.31
CA LYS A 355 -23.46 -20.35 13.99
C LYS A 355 -23.55 -18.86 13.68
N ALA A 356 -24.46 -18.13 14.32
CA ALA A 356 -24.57 -16.67 14.13
C ALA A 356 -23.44 -15.89 14.83
N ALA A 357 -22.89 -16.43 15.92
CA ALA A 357 -21.85 -15.76 16.73
C ALA A 357 -20.42 -15.98 16.18
N ALA A 358 -20.14 -17.14 15.57
CA ALA A 358 -18.81 -17.46 15.02
C ALA A 358 -18.43 -16.66 13.75
N LYS A 359 -19.36 -15.88 13.19
CA LYS A 359 -19.08 -14.97 12.05
C LYS A 359 -18.38 -13.67 12.47
N GLY A 360 -18.27 -13.39 13.78
CA GLY A 360 -17.73 -12.13 14.31
C GLY A 360 -16.20 -12.06 14.42
N GLU A 361 -15.48 -13.18 14.50
CA GLU A 361 -14.05 -13.16 14.84
C GLU A 361 -13.09 -13.29 13.66
N LEU A 362 -13.58 -13.54 12.44
CA LEU A 362 -12.74 -13.59 11.24
C LEU A 362 -12.87 -12.36 10.31
N ALA A 363 -13.67 -11.37 10.70
CA ALA A 363 -14.00 -10.22 9.84
C ALA A 363 -13.94 -8.84 10.55
N ALA A 364 -13.12 -8.69 11.60
CA ALA A 364 -12.94 -7.40 12.28
C ALA A 364 -11.64 -6.69 11.86
N LYS A 365 -11.53 -6.34 10.58
CA LYS A 365 -10.93 -5.07 10.14
C LYS A 365 -11.72 -4.55 8.95
N GLY A 366 -12.74 -3.74 9.24
CA GLY A 366 -13.39 -2.88 8.26
C GLY A 366 -14.91 -2.76 8.40
N GLY A 367 -15.38 -1.57 8.81
CA GLY A 367 -16.63 -1.00 8.32
C GLY A 367 -17.90 -1.18 9.16
N HIS A 368 -18.47 -0.05 9.57
CA HIS A 368 -19.75 0.15 10.28
C HIS A 368 -20.99 -0.48 9.61
N GLY A 369 -22.01 -0.85 10.42
CA GLY A 369 -23.39 -0.97 9.93
C GLY A 369 -24.41 -1.68 10.83
N LYS A 370 -25.04 -0.92 11.73
CA LYS A 370 -26.38 -1.02 12.36
C LYS A 370 -27.06 -2.38 12.65
N SER A 371 -27.56 -2.41 13.89
CA SER A 371 -28.46 -3.32 14.57
C SER A 371 -29.80 -3.63 13.88
N GLY A 372 -30.23 -4.89 14.02
CA GLY A 372 -31.56 -5.23 14.51
C GLY A 372 -32.62 -5.59 13.47
N GLU A 373 -32.75 -6.87 13.13
CA GLU A 373 -34.04 -7.47 12.78
C GLU A 373 -34.02 -8.99 13.06
N LYS A 374 -34.99 -9.45 13.87
CA LYS A 374 -35.18 -10.86 14.20
C LYS A 374 -35.71 -11.61 12.97
N LEU A 375 -34.91 -12.49 12.38
CA LEU A 375 -35.39 -13.44 11.37
C LEU A 375 -36.17 -14.57 12.04
N GLY A 376 -37.42 -14.75 11.62
CA GLY A 376 -38.37 -15.72 12.15
C GLY A 376 -37.97 -17.19 11.94
N ASN A 377 -38.53 -18.06 12.79
CA ASN A 377 -38.26 -19.49 13.01
C ASN A 377 -38.47 -20.45 11.80
N ALA A 378 -38.51 -19.97 10.55
CA ALA A 378 -38.78 -20.81 9.37
C ALA A 378 -37.61 -20.90 8.36
N GLY A 379 -36.49 -20.20 8.57
CA GLY A 379 -35.38 -20.13 7.60
C GLY A 379 -34.11 -20.94 7.92
N VAL A 380 -34.05 -21.61 9.07
CA VAL A 380 -32.77 -22.12 9.64
C VAL A 380 -32.22 -23.35 8.90
N GLY A 381 -33.06 -24.11 8.18
CA GLY A 381 -32.67 -25.36 7.52
C GLY A 381 -31.87 -25.21 6.21
N VAL A 382 -31.97 -24.06 5.52
CA VAL A 382 -31.36 -23.88 4.18
C VAL A 382 -29.97 -23.19 4.25
N ALA A 383 -29.71 -22.44 5.32
CA ALA A 383 -28.44 -21.72 5.49
C ALA A 383 -27.25 -22.64 5.87
N LEU A 384 -27.51 -23.83 6.43
CA LEU A 384 -26.47 -24.75 6.93
C LEU A 384 -25.65 -25.38 5.79
N THR A 385 -26.29 -25.71 4.67
CA THR A 385 -25.66 -26.36 3.51
C THR A 385 -24.93 -25.35 2.61
N ALA A 386 -25.40 -24.09 2.56
CA ALA A 386 -24.81 -23.04 1.74
C ALA A 386 -23.47 -22.51 2.29
N LEU A 387 -23.23 -22.59 3.61
CA LEU A 387 -22.00 -22.07 4.22
C LEU A 387 -20.78 -22.98 4.00
N ALA A 388 -20.97 -24.31 4.03
CA ALA A 388 -19.90 -25.26 3.73
C ALA A 388 -19.55 -25.27 2.22
N ALA A 389 -20.56 -25.12 1.35
CA ALA A 389 -20.35 -25.01 -0.09
C ALA A 389 -19.69 -23.68 -0.51
N SER A 390 -19.99 -22.56 0.17
CA SER A 390 -19.39 -21.25 -0.16
C SER A 390 -17.93 -21.12 0.28
N MET A 391 -17.51 -21.78 1.37
CA MET A 391 -16.08 -21.87 1.73
C MET A 391 -15.30 -22.79 0.78
N LEU A 392 -15.91 -23.88 0.30
CA LEU A 392 -15.28 -24.80 -0.67
C LEU A 392 -15.17 -24.18 -2.08
N ALA A 393 -16.17 -23.38 -2.49
CA ALA A 393 -16.17 -22.70 -3.80
C ALA A 393 -15.25 -21.47 -3.86
N GLY A 394 -15.01 -20.78 -2.74
CA GLY A 394 -14.19 -19.56 -2.69
C GLY A 394 -12.68 -19.79 -2.92
N MET A 395 -12.16 -21.00 -2.64
CA MET A 395 -10.74 -21.31 -2.83
C MET A 395 -10.41 -21.94 -4.19
N GLY A 396 -11.39 -22.55 -4.88
CA GLY A 396 -11.20 -23.11 -6.22
C GLY A 396 -10.92 -22.06 -7.31
N ALA A 397 -11.39 -20.83 -7.11
CA ALA A 397 -11.16 -19.72 -8.05
C ALA A 397 -9.74 -19.12 -7.95
N ALA A 398 -9.12 -19.16 -6.75
CA ALA A 398 -7.79 -18.58 -6.52
C ALA A 398 -6.66 -19.43 -7.12
N VAL A 399 -6.83 -20.75 -7.25
CA VAL A 399 -5.81 -21.64 -7.85
C VAL A 399 -5.87 -21.62 -9.39
N ARG A 400 -7.03 -21.34 -10.00
CA ARG A 400 -7.15 -21.30 -11.47
C ARG A 400 -6.64 -19.99 -12.10
N LYS A 401 -6.45 -18.92 -11.31
CA LYS A 401 -6.01 -17.62 -11.83
C LYS A 401 -4.48 -17.41 -11.82
N MET A 402 -3.70 -18.36 -11.31
CA MET A 402 -2.22 -18.36 -11.41
C MET A 402 -1.66 -19.28 -12.51
N ARG A 403 -2.50 -19.71 -13.47
CA ARG A 403 -2.09 -20.46 -14.68
C ARG A 403 -2.30 -19.67 -15.99
N HIS A 404 -2.42 -18.34 -15.93
CA HIS A 404 -2.39 -17.47 -17.10
C HIS A 404 -1.31 -16.41 -16.96
#